data_AF-A0A9E5TG00-F1
#
_entry.id   AF-A0A9E5TG00-F1
#
_cell.length_a   1.000
_cell.length_b   1.000
_cell.length_c   1.000
_cell.angle_alpha   90.00
_cell.angle_beta   90.00
_cell.angle_gamma   90.00
#
_symmetry.space_group_name_H-M   'P 1'
#
loop_
_entity.id
_entity.type
_entity.pdbx_description
1 polymer ?
#
loop_
_entity_poly.entity_id
_entity_poly.type
_entity_poly.pdbx_seq_one_letter_code
_entity_poly.pdbx_strand_id
1 'polypeptide(L)' 'MHLLFPIQMLIRSPLRYVGIRLILLGLALNLAASARLRDSQTPVDFHKSPVRLVTDGPFQMTRNPIYLGGVAVL' A
#
# COMPACT_ATOMS: atom_id res chain seq x y z
N MET A 1 24.32 -28.36 -3.33
CA MET A 1 24.59 -27.48 -4.50
C MET A 1 23.35 -27.28 -5.38
N HIS A 2 22.14 -27.16 -4.81
CA HIS A 2 20.87 -27.05 -5.57
C HIS A 2 19.96 -25.90 -5.11
N LEU A 3 20.36 -25.14 -4.09
CA LEU A 3 19.60 -23.97 -3.59
C LEU A 3 19.79 -22.69 -4.42
N LEU A 4 20.77 -22.64 -5.33
CA LEU A 4 21.10 -21.42 -6.11
C LEU A 4 20.28 -21.30 -7.41
N PHE A 5 19.80 -22.42 -7.95
CA PHE A 5 18.95 -22.46 -9.15
C PHE A 5 17.61 -21.71 -9.01
N PRO A 6 16.83 -21.83 -7.91
CA PRO A 6 15.55 -21.14 -7.80
C PRO A 6 15.72 -19.61 -7.69
N ILE A 7 16.82 -19.14 -7.10
CA ILE A 7 17.08 -17.71 -6.90
C ILE A 7 17.37 -17.00 -8.24
N GLN A 8 18.08 -17.64 -9.17
CA GLN A 8 18.39 -17.02 -10.46
C GLN A 8 17.18 -16.95 -11.41
N MET A 9 16.26 -17.91 -11.33
CA MET A 9 15.01 -17.90 -12.10
C MET A 9 14.03 -16.84 -11.57
N LEU A 10 14.01 -16.59 -10.26
CA LEU A 10 13.24 -15.53 -9.61
C LEU A 10 13.72 -14.12 -10.01
N ILE A 11 15.02 -13.94 -10.22
CA ILE A 11 15.64 -12.64 -10.57
C ILE A 11 15.41 -12.23 -12.03
N ARG A 12 15.29 -13.20 -12.95
CA ARG A 12 15.15 -12.96 -14.41
C ARG A 12 13.71 -12.81 -14.90
N SER A 13 12.70 -13.07 -14.06
CA SER A 13 11.31 -12.99 -14.49
C SER A 13 10.85 -11.53 -14.61
N PRO A 14 10.29 -11.09 -15.75
CA PRO A 14 9.74 -9.73 -15.91
C PRO A 14 8.63 -9.43 -14.89
N LEU A 15 7.98 -10.46 -14.34
CA LEU A 15 7.00 -10.33 -13.25
C LEU A 15 7.59 -9.69 -12.00
N ARG A 16 8.89 -9.81 -11.75
CA ARG A 16 9.55 -9.18 -10.59
C ARG A 16 9.46 -7.65 -10.64
N TYR A 17 9.65 -7.05 -11.81
CA TYR A 17 9.51 -5.60 -11.97
C TYR A 17 8.06 -5.14 -11.84
N VAL A 18 7.10 -5.98 -12.20
CA VAL A 18 5.68 -5.73 -11.95
C VAL A 18 5.39 -5.76 -10.45
N GLY A 19 5.87 -6.79 -9.73
CA GLY A 19 5.73 -6.90 -8.28
C GLY A 19 6.37 -5.72 -7.54
N ILE A 20 7.59 -5.32 -7.90
CA ILE A 20 8.25 -4.15 -7.30
C ILE A 20 7.42 -2.87 -7.52
N ARG A 21 6.91 -2.65 -8.75
CA ARG A 21 6.05 -1.50 -9.03
C ARG A 21 4.75 -1.54 -8.22
N LEU A 22 4.17 -2.72 -8.05
CA LEU A 22 2.95 -2.91 -7.26
C LEU A 22 3.19 -2.60 -5.77
N ILE A 23 4.29 -3.09 -5.20
CA ILE A 23 4.70 -2.80 -3.82
C ILE A 23 4.92 -1.30 -3.63
N LEU A 24 5.64 -0.64 -4.54
CA LEU A 24 5.87 0.81 -4.48
C LEU A 24 4.56 1.60 -4.56
N LEU A 25 3.64 1.19 -5.42
CA LEU A 25 2.31 1.80 -5.54
C LEU A 25 1.50 1.61 -4.25
N GLY A 26 1.50 0.41 -3.68
CA GLY A 26 0.79 0.09 -2.44
C GLY A 26 1.33 0.88 -1.24
N LEU A 27 2.65 1.03 -1.14
CA LEU A 27 3.30 1.87 -0.13
C LEU A 27 2.94 3.35 -0.31
N ALA A 28 2.99 3.87 -1.55
CA ALA A 28 2.63 5.25 -1.84
C ALA A 28 1.16 5.54 -1.47
N LEU A 29 0.24 4.62 -1.80
CA LEU A 29 -1.17 4.68 -1.41
C LEU A 29 -1.35 4.74 0.11
N ASN A 30 -0.66 3.86 0.84
CA ASN A 30 -0.69 3.81 2.31
C ASN A 30 -0.19 5.12 2.94
N LEU A 31 0.94 5.63 2.46
CA LEU A 31 1.53 6.86 2.96
C LEU A 31 0.64 8.07 2.66
N ALA A 32 0.10 8.16 1.44
CA ALA A 32 -0.78 9.25 1.04
C ALA A 32 -2.09 9.26 1.85
N ALA A 33 -2.73 8.09 2.03
CA ALA A 33 -3.95 7.97 2.82
C ALA A 33 -3.70 8.31 4.30
N SER A 34 -2.60 7.81 4.87
CA SER A 34 -2.22 8.08 6.26
C SER A 34 -1.88 9.56 6.49
N ALA A 35 -1.21 10.21 5.52
CA ALA A 35 -0.94 11.63 5.58
C ALA A 35 -2.25 12.43 5.59
N ARG A 36 -3.23 12.06 4.76
CA ARG A 36 -4.50 12.76 4.69
C ARG A 36 -5.38 12.62 5.93
N LEU A 37 -5.36 11.46 6.58
CA LEU A 37 -5.98 11.29 7.88
C LEU A 37 -5.29 12.14 8.97
N ARG A 38 -3.95 12.20 8.95
CA ARG A 38 -3.20 13.07 9.88
C ARG A 38 -3.52 14.55 9.67
N ASP A 39 -3.55 15.02 8.43
CA ASP A 39 -3.87 16.41 8.08
C ASP A 39 -5.30 16.78 8.48
N SER A 40 -6.24 15.83 8.40
CA SER A 40 -7.63 16.02 8.84
C SER A 40 -7.83 15.84 10.35
N GLN A 41 -6.75 15.67 11.12
CA GLN A 41 -6.76 15.34 12.56
C GLN A 41 -7.59 14.09 12.90
N THR A 42 -7.72 13.19 11.93
CA THR A 42 -8.43 11.91 12.09
C THR A 42 -7.42 10.82 12.45
N PRO A 43 -7.67 10.03 13.50
CA PRO A 43 -6.78 8.93 13.85
C PRO A 43 -6.62 7.94 12.69
N VAL A 44 -5.38 7.52 12.42
CA VAL A 44 -5.09 6.40 11.51
C VAL A 44 -5.40 5.04 12.18
N ASP A 45 -5.41 5.01 13.50
CA ASP A 45 -5.74 3.84 14.31
C ASP A 45 -7.23 3.53 14.22
N PHE A 46 -7.55 2.35 13.68
CA PHE A 46 -8.93 1.86 13.50
C PHE A 46 -9.67 1.64 14.82
N HIS A 47 -8.98 1.57 15.96
CA HIS A 47 -9.62 1.45 17.28
C HIS A 47 -10.11 2.78 17.84
N LYS A 48 -9.73 3.91 17.22
CA LYS A 48 -10.16 5.24 17.65
C LYS A 48 -11.29 5.74 16.75
N SER A 49 -12.27 6.40 17.35
CA SER A 49 -13.37 6.99 16.60
C SER A 49 -12.86 8.07 15.64
N PRO A 50 -13.24 8.04 14.36
CA PRO A 50 -12.86 9.07 13.41
C PRO A 50 -13.51 10.41 13.78
N VAL A 51 -12.72 11.48 13.76
CA VAL A 51 -13.15 12.82 14.16
C VAL A 51 -13.70 13.60 12.95
N ARG A 52 -13.26 13.27 11.74
CA ARG A 52 -13.71 13.90 10.50
C ARG A 52 -13.77 12.89 9.35
N LEU A 53 -14.75 13.07 8.46
CA LEU A 53 -14.81 12.31 7.21
C LEU A 53 -13.86 12.94 6.18
N VAL A 54 -12.92 12.13 5.66
CA VAL A 54 -11.99 12.53 4.60
C VAL A 54 -12.48 11.95 3.27
N THR A 55 -12.68 12.81 2.28
CA THR A 55 -13.21 12.43 0.95
C THR A 55 -12.31 12.87 -0.20
N ASP A 56 -11.12 13.38 0.09
CA ASP A 56 -10.16 13.86 -0.90
C ASP A 56 -8.94 12.94 -1.03
N GLY A 57 -8.17 13.14 -2.11
CA GLY A 57 -7.00 12.33 -2.40
C GLY A 57 -7.35 10.85 -2.63
N PRO A 58 -6.62 9.89 -2.00
CA PRO A 58 -6.89 8.45 -2.17
C PRO A 58 -8.32 8.02 -1.79
N PHE A 59 -8.98 8.78 -0.92
CA PHE A 59 -10.34 8.50 -0.46
C PHE A 59 -11.42 8.79 -1.52
N GLN A 60 -11.07 9.44 -2.64
CA GLN A 60 -11.97 9.61 -3.80
C GLN A 60 -12.13 8.33 -4.62
N MET A 61 -11.09 7.49 -4.65
CA MET A 61 -11.08 6.26 -5.43
C MET A 61 -11.72 5.09 -4.66
N THR A 62 -11.51 5.03 -3.35
CA THR A 62 -12.03 3.99 -2.47
C THR A 62 -12.17 4.51 -1.05
N ARG A 63 -13.11 3.95 -0.27
CA ARG A 63 -13.29 4.31 1.15
C ARG A 63 -12.16 3.79 2.04
N ASN A 64 -11.44 2.76 1.60
CA ASN A 64 -10.44 2.02 2.38
C ASN A 64 -9.07 1.94 1.66
N PRO A 65 -8.44 3.08 1.31
CA PRO A 65 -7.20 3.08 0.53
C PRO A 65 -6.00 2.43 1.25
N ILE A 66 -5.96 2.45 2.59
CA ILE A 66 -4.91 1.80 3.39
C ILE A 66 -4.95 0.27 3.21
N TYR A 67 -6.13 -0.33 3.27
CA TYR A 67 -6.30 -1.76 3.05
C TYR A 67 -5.96 -2.16 1.62
N LEU A 68 -6.36 -1.34 0.63
CA LEU A 68 -6.00 -1.56 -0.76
C LEU A 68 -4.47 -1.54 -0.96
N GLY A 69 -3.79 -0.58 -0.33
CA GLY A 69 -2.33 -0.53 -0.32
C GLY A 69 -1.69 -1.74 0.35
N GLY A 70 -2.30 -2.25 1.43
CA GLY A 70 -1.85 -3.48 2.10
C GLY A 70 -1.92 -4.72 1.21
N VAL A 71 -3.04 -4.92 0.51
CA VAL A 71 -3.22 -6.03 -0.45
C VAL A 71 -2.27 -5.92 -1.64
N ALA A 72 -1.88 -4.72 -2.06
CA ALA A 72 -0.90 -4.54 -3.13
C ALA A 72 0.55 -4.89 -2.73
N VAL A 73 0.84 -4.95 -1.42
CA VAL A 73 2.17 -5.22 -0.87
C VAL A 73 2.34 -6.68 -0.45
N LEU A 74 1.27 -7.32 0.02
CA LEU A 74 1.22 -8.71 0.52
C LEU A 74 0.96 -9.73 -0.60
#